data_AF-A0A7Y7HAB9-F1
#
_entry.id   AF-A0A7Y7HAB9-F1
#
_cell.length_a   1.000
_cell.length_b   1.000
_cell.length_c   1.000
_cell.angle_alpha   90.00
_cell.angle_beta   90.00
_cell.angle_gamma   90.00
#
_symmetry.space_group_name_H-M   'P 1'
#
loop_
_entity.id
_entity.type
_entity.pdbx_description
1 polymer ?
#
loop_
_entity_poly.entity_id
_entity_poly.type
_entity_poly.pdbx_seq_one_letter_code
_entity_poly.pdbx_strand_id
1 'polypeptide(L)'
;MKKLALLLGAAIVISASCTTPKVMRYYRSIAETKTLSTKTEVSKYFEVNAFILDPTAGANKTITDLSDRGQGSLVEALNTKTKTPKELVSALAGSLKESQTAGGTKGTLLWKKRIVLNVLKVDKERANRLQQILFTMEIPVALQNNVEFVSWDKIATESQVIDLGKITSGSTTSTSFSPEITLAGTVQGKAPGAFSSSKTFTEEKSFASKFVGLNAALASKSKFQVVYQPLPNESNSVNIVVEVTLRSKLSKEVTVLDFTGLYDGTIANTDQSKVGITGTVLIRPDFGAGTPEVPIDLSYDFRYRTAENGRRTEPEYDDEVTYLDGSISEPTKFKLFDKEESEAVKTWEITDGVNILHLFKAGSAEQILFDNSASAYQLLNWIKQTGSLKVSDYELRSGPYNVITTANIPNLQVRITP
;
A
#
# COMPACT_ATOMS: atom_id res chain seq x y z
N MET A 1 68.73 -42.52 -26.42
CA MET A 1 67.27 -42.41 -26.28
C MET A 1 66.77 -41.96 -24.90
N LYS A 2 67.41 -42.32 -23.77
CA LYS A 2 66.97 -41.87 -22.42
C LYS A 2 67.01 -40.35 -22.16
N LYS A 3 67.89 -39.59 -22.83
CA LYS A 3 67.99 -38.12 -22.68
C LYS A 3 66.88 -37.34 -23.41
N LEU A 4 66.26 -37.93 -24.44
CA LEU A 4 65.17 -37.29 -25.19
C LEU A 4 63.83 -37.42 -24.46
N ALA A 5 63.61 -38.54 -23.76
CA ALA A 5 62.42 -38.75 -22.93
C ALA A 5 62.38 -37.81 -21.71
N LEU A 6 63.55 -37.47 -21.14
CA LEU A 6 63.63 -36.54 -20.02
C LEU A 6 63.31 -35.08 -20.44
N LEU A 7 63.71 -34.69 -21.65
CA LEU A 7 63.45 -33.36 -22.22
C LEU A 7 61.98 -33.18 -22.63
N LEU A 8 61.34 -34.23 -23.17
CA LEU A 8 59.90 -34.21 -23.45
C LEU A 8 59.06 -34.19 -22.16
N GLY A 9 59.49 -34.90 -21.11
CA GLY A 9 58.81 -34.89 -19.80
C GLY A 9 58.83 -33.52 -19.12
N ALA A 10 59.98 -32.82 -19.17
CA ALA A 10 60.11 -31.47 -18.60
C ALA A 10 59.27 -30.42 -19.36
N ALA A 11 59.16 -30.52 -20.68
CA ALA A 11 58.34 -29.61 -21.49
C ALA A 11 56.83 -29.77 -21.21
N ILE A 12 56.36 -31.00 -20.96
CA ILE A 12 54.95 -31.27 -20.63
C ILE A 12 54.60 -30.72 -19.24
N VAL A 13 55.50 -30.85 -18.25
CA VAL A 13 55.27 -30.33 -16.89
C VAL A 13 55.27 -28.80 -16.83
N ILE A 14 56.09 -28.11 -17.64
CA ILE A 14 56.07 -26.64 -17.72
C ILE A 14 54.80 -26.13 -18.43
N SER A 15 54.27 -26.86 -19.42
CA SER A 15 53.01 -26.52 -20.08
C SER A 15 51.73 -26.82 -19.25
N ALA A 16 51.89 -27.57 -18.16
CA ALA A 16 50.85 -27.84 -17.16
C ALA A 16 50.93 -26.91 -15.94
N SER A 17 51.66 -25.79 -16.04
CA SER A 17 51.53 -24.70 -15.08
C SER A 17 50.10 -24.16 -15.19
N CYS A 18 49.26 -24.63 -14.27
CA CYS A 18 47.89 -24.21 -14.07
C CYS A 18 47.83 -22.68 -13.94
N THR A 19 47.67 -21.97 -15.05
CA THR A 19 46.94 -20.71 -15.03
C THR A 19 45.50 -21.09 -14.73
N THR A 20 45.21 -21.33 -13.45
CA THR A 20 43.84 -21.37 -12.96
C THR A 20 43.19 -20.10 -13.50
N PRO A 21 42.16 -20.20 -14.35
CA PRO A 21 41.51 -19.02 -14.89
C PRO A 21 41.14 -18.16 -13.69
N LYS A 22 41.69 -16.94 -13.63
CA LYS A 22 41.30 -15.98 -12.58
C LYS A 22 39.81 -15.79 -12.77
N VAL A 23 39.01 -16.36 -11.87
CA VAL A 23 37.58 -16.12 -11.79
C VAL A 23 37.40 -14.61 -11.88
N MET A 24 36.62 -14.14 -12.87
CA MET A 24 36.41 -12.71 -13.07
C MET A 24 35.93 -12.11 -11.75
N ARG A 25 36.79 -11.31 -11.12
CA ARG A 25 36.39 -10.54 -9.96
C ARG A 25 35.44 -9.47 -10.46
N TYR A 26 34.33 -9.30 -9.76
CA TYR A 26 33.31 -8.33 -10.15
C TYR A 26 33.83 -6.87 -9.99
N TYR A 27 34.84 -6.66 -9.14
CA TYR A 27 35.57 -5.39 -8.99
C TYR A 27 37.08 -5.64 -8.94
N ARG A 28 37.88 -4.62 -9.27
CA ARG A 28 39.34 -4.68 -9.21
C ARG A 28 39.84 -4.78 -7.77
N SER A 29 39.26 -3.95 -6.90
CA SER A 29 39.51 -3.94 -5.46
C SER A 29 38.29 -3.36 -4.72
N ILE A 30 38.16 -3.75 -3.45
CA ILE A 30 37.16 -3.20 -2.53
C ILE A 30 37.96 -2.57 -1.39
N ALA A 31 37.84 -1.25 -1.22
CA ALA A 31 38.45 -0.51 -0.13
C ALA A 31 37.69 -0.73 1.19
N GLU A 32 38.25 -0.21 2.28
CA GLU A 32 37.63 -0.28 3.61
C GLU A 32 36.26 0.42 3.62
N THR A 33 35.27 -0.21 4.26
CA THR A 33 33.91 0.35 4.35
C THR A 33 33.90 1.52 5.32
N LYS A 34 33.33 2.65 4.88
CA LYS A 34 33.14 3.83 5.72
C LYS A 34 31.71 3.85 6.24
N THR A 35 31.54 4.19 7.51
CA THR A 35 30.21 4.36 8.11
C THR A 35 29.80 5.82 8.09
N LEU A 36 28.57 6.10 7.66
CA LEU A 36 27.91 7.40 7.80
C LEU A 36 26.87 7.30 8.92
N SER A 37 26.87 8.27 9.84
CA SER A 37 26.00 8.22 11.03
C SER A 37 24.97 9.36 11.08
N THR A 38 25.11 10.38 10.24
CA THR A 38 24.23 11.55 10.27
C THR A 38 23.51 11.77 8.94
N LYS A 39 22.27 12.25 9.00
CA LYS A 39 21.49 12.58 7.80
C LYS A 39 22.19 13.57 6.88
N THR A 40 22.88 14.56 7.45
CA THR A 40 23.63 15.59 6.71
C THR A 40 24.80 15.00 5.90
N GLU A 41 25.40 13.90 6.36
CA GLU A 41 26.41 13.19 5.59
C GLU A 41 25.78 12.36 4.47
N VAL A 42 24.66 11.70 4.76
CA VAL A 42 23.92 10.88 3.80
C VAL A 42 23.33 11.71 2.66
N SER A 43 22.81 12.90 2.98
CA SER A 43 22.19 13.82 2.00
C SER A 43 23.14 14.33 0.92
N LYS A 44 24.46 14.16 1.08
CA LYS A 44 25.43 14.41 0.02
C LYS A 44 25.35 13.39 -1.12
N TYR A 45 24.80 12.21 -0.86
CA TYR A 45 24.73 11.10 -1.80
C TYR A 45 23.31 10.84 -2.28
N PHE A 46 22.34 10.82 -1.36
CA PHE A 46 20.93 10.63 -1.69
C PHE A 46 20.01 11.18 -0.59
N GLU A 47 18.77 11.44 -0.95
CA GLU A 47 17.70 11.87 -0.04
C GLU A 47 16.58 10.82 -0.01
N VAL A 48 15.96 10.69 1.16
CA VAL A 48 14.80 9.82 1.37
C VAL A 48 13.62 10.67 1.80
N ASN A 49 12.55 10.58 1.02
CA ASN A 49 11.26 11.20 1.30
C ASN A 49 10.19 10.13 1.39
N ALA A 50 9.20 10.34 2.25
CA ALA A 50 8.07 9.43 2.37
C ALA A 50 6.78 10.23 2.55
N PHE A 51 5.73 9.79 1.87
CA PHE A 51 4.40 10.38 1.98
C PHE A 51 3.34 9.29 1.79
N ILE A 52 2.12 9.61 2.18
CA ILE A 52 1.00 8.68 2.14
C ILE A 52 -0.06 9.22 1.22
N LEU A 53 -0.68 8.29 0.50
CA LEU A 53 -1.85 8.49 -0.30
C LEU A 53 -2.91 7.49 0.14
N ASP A 54 -4.17 7.86 -0.03
CA ASP A 54 -5.20 6.85 -0.09
C ASP A 54 -4.96 5.99 -1.34
N PRO A 55 -5.07 4.65 -1.23
CA PRO A 55 -5.11 3.84 -2.42
C PRO A 55 -6.30 4.34 -3.24
N THR A 56 -6.03 4.76 -4.49
CA THR A 56 -7.09 5.09 -5.45
C THR A 56 -8.15 4.02 -5.33
N ALA A 57 -9.35 4.40 -4.87
CA ALA A 57 -10.44 3.48 -4.66
C ALA A 57 -10.53 2.60 -5.90
N GLY A 58 -10.12 1.33 -5.75
CA GLY A 58 -10.13 0.38 -6.84
C GLY A 58 -11.51 0.46 -7.46
N ALA A 59 -11.53 0.58 -8.79
CA ALA A 59 -12.74 0.73 -9.59
C ALA A 59 -13.91 -0.01 -8.95
N ASN A 60 -15.01 0.71 -8.69
CA ASN A 60 -16.37 0.18 -8.59
C ASN A 60 -16.40 -1.35 -8.49
N LYS A 61 -16.32 -1.93 -7.27
CA LYS A 61 -16.26 -3.39 -7.06
C LYS A 61 -17.27 -4.05 -8.00
N THR A 62 -16.79 -4.93 -8.85
CA THR A 62 -17.59 -5.65 -9.83
C THR A 62 -17.95 -7.02 -9.28
N ILE A 63 -18.85 -7.75 -9.95
CA ILE A 63 -19.18 -9.11 -9.55
C ILE A 63 -17.93 -10.03 -9.46
N THR A 64 -16.91 -9.82 -10.28
CA THR A 64 -15.70 -10.65 -10.27
C THR A 64 -14.83 -10.46 -9.03
N ASP A 65 -15.08 -9.40 -8.25
CA ASP A 65 -14.39 -9.16 -6.98
C ASP A 65 -15.03 -9.94 -5.81
N LEU A 66 -16.17 -10.60 -6.03
CA LEU A 66 -16.79 -11.49 -5.05
C LEU A 66 -16.24 -12.91 -5.16
N SER A 67 -16.25 -13.66 -4.05
CA SER A 67 -16.00 -15.11 -4.10
C SER A 67 -17.07 -15.83 -4.93
N ASP A 68 -16.78 -17.01 -5.47
CA ASP A 68 -17.73 -17.79 -6.28
C ASP A 68 -19.12 -17.94 -5.62
N ARG A 69 -19.12 -18.16 -4.30
CA ARG A 69 -20.36 -18.21 -3.51
C ARG A 69 -21.06 -16.85 -3.44
N GLY A 70 -20.31 -15.76 -3.27
CA GLY A 70 -20.84 -14.40 -3.28
C GLY A 70 -21.39 -13.99 -4.65
N GLN A 71 -20.73 -14.39 -5.74
CA GLN A 71 -21.21 -14.20 -7.11
C GLN A 71 -22.55 -14.92 -7.31
N GLY A 72 -22.63 -16.19 -6.91
CA GLY A 72 -23.86 -16.98 -6.98
C GLY A 72 -25.02 -16.34 -6.21
N SER A 73 -24.80 -15.94 -4.96
CA SER A 73 -25.82 -15.29 -4.14
C SER A 73 -26.28 -13.94 -4.70
N LEU A 74 -25.37 -13.16 -5.29
CA LEU A 74 -25.72 -11.90 -5.94
C LEU A 74 -26.58 -12.13 -7.19
N VAL A 75 -26.21 -13.09 -8.04
CA VAL A 75 -26.98 -13.44 -9.24
C VAL A 75 -28.39 -13.89 -8.84
N GLU A 76 -28.52 -14.72 -7.81
CA GLU A 76 -29.80 -15.16 -7.28
C GLU A 76 -30.65 -13.98 -6.77
N ALA A 77 -30.04 -13.08 -6.00
CA ALA A 77 -30.71 -11.89 -5.48
C ALA A 77 -31.14 -10.91 -6.59
N LEU A 78 -30.36 -10.75 -7.66
CA LEU A 78 -30.71 -9.90 -8.80
C LEU A 78 -31.75 -10.54 -9.72
N ASN A 79 -31.73 -11.86 -9.87
CA ASN A 79 -32.71 -12.61 -10.66
C ASN A 79 -34.12 -12.48 -10.06
N THR A 80 -34.25 -12.34 -8.74
CA THR A 80 -35.54 -12.07 -8.09
C THR A 80 -36.05 -10.64 -8.27
N LYS A 81 -35.18 -9.68 -8.58
CA LYS A 81 -35.50 -8.25 -8.70
C LYS A 81 -35.61 -7.75 -10.15
N THR A 82 -35.04 -8.47 -11.10
CA THR A 82 -35.02 -8.12 -12.52
C THR A 82 -36.04 -8.96 -13.28
N LYS A 83 -36.72 -8.37 -14.27
CA LYS A 83 -37.78 -9.06 -15.04
C LYS A 83 -37.30 -9.55 -16.39
N THR A 84 -36.18 -9.04 -16.87
CA THR A 84 -35.62 -9.39 -18.17
C THR A 84 -34.13 -9.73 -18.09
N PRO A 85 -33.62 -10.60 -18.98
CA PRO A 85 -32.19 -10.89 -19.06
C PRO A 85 -31.33 -9.64 -19.26
N LYS A 86 -31.84 -8.64 -19.99
CA LYS A 86 -31.12 -7.37 -20.22
C LYS A 86 -30.96 -6.55 -18.94
N GLU A 87 -32.01 -6.46 -18.13
CA GLU A 87 -31.95 -5.80 -16.82
C GLU A 87 -30.98 -6.51 -15.87
N LEU A 88 -30.97 -7.85 -15.86
CA LEU A 88 -30.04 -8.64 -15.06
C LEU A 88 -28.59 -8.36 -15.45
N VAL A 89 -28.26 -8.41 -16.75
CA VAL A 89 -26.90 -8.13 -17.25
C VAL A 89 -26.49 -6.68 -16.94
N SER A 90 -27.40 -5.71 -17.10
CA SER A 90 -27.12 -4.31 -16.73
C SER A 90 -26.90 -4.13 -15.23
N ALA A 91 -27.62 -4.87 -14.38
CA ALA A 91 -27.44 -4.84 -12.92
C ALA A 91 -26.12 -5.51 -12.49
N LEU A 92 -25.71 -6.59 -13.17
CA LEU A 92 -24.43 -7.29 -12.93
C LEU A 92 -23.21 -6.47 -13.41
N ALA A 93 -23.39 -5.66 -14.46
CA ALA A 93 -22.35 -4.77 -14.98
C ALA A 93 -22.20 -3.48 -14.17
N GLY A 94 -23.15 -3.16 -13.28
CA GLY A 94 -23.06 -2.02 -12.38
C GLY A 94 -22.05 -2.24 -11.25
N SER A 95 -21.51 -1.15 -10.68
CA SER A 95 -20.77 -1.26 -9.42
C SER A 95 -21.64 -1.89 -8.35
N LEU A 96 -21.05 -2.82 -7.60
CA LEU A 96 -21.56 -3.21 -6.31
C LEU A 96 -21.43 -2.03 -5.36
N LYS A 97 -22.54 -1.35 -5.13
CA LYS A 97 -22.68 -0.48 -3.98
C LYS A 97 -22.73 -1.37 -2.74
N GLU A 98 -21.93 -1.06 -1.75
CA GLU A 98 -21.91 -1.78 -0.49
C GLU A 98 -23.34 -1.80 0.08
N SER A 99 -23.90 -3.01 0.27
CA SER A 99 -25.26 -3.18 0.74
C SER A 99 -25.36 -2.61 2.15
N GLN A 100 -26.10 -1.51 2.31
CA GLN A 100 -26.55 -1.05 3.62
C GLN A 100 -27.57 -2.06 4.16
N THR A 101 -27.11 -3.07 4.91
CA THR A 101 -28.02 -3.87 5.74
C THR A 101 -28.63 -2.96 6.78
N ALA A 102 -29.97 -2.82 6.76
CA ALA A 102 -30.71 -2.16 7.81
C ALA A 102 -30.60 -3.00 9.10
N GLY A 103 -30.15 -2.39 10.20
CA GLY A 103 -30.01 -3.05 11.51
C GLY A 103 -28.77 -3.95 11.62
N GLY A 104 -27.58 -3.38 11.49
CA GLY A 104 -26.30 -4.08 11.72
C GLY A 104 -25.18 -3.12 12.09
N THR A 105 -24.05 -3.64 12.53
CA THR A 105 -22.85 -2.82 12.79
C THR A 105 -22.32 -2.26 11.47
N LYS A 106 -22.22 -0.93 11.32
CA LYS A 106 -21.61 -0.27 10.15
C LYS A 106 -20.25 0.32 10.53
N GLY A 107 -19.32 0.36 9.58
CA GLY A 107 -17.97 0.89 9.77
C GLY A 107 -16.89 -0.18 9.67
N THR A 108 -15.62 0.25 9.68
CA THR A 108 -14.47 -0.65 9.55
C THR A 108 -13.37 -0.24 10.53
N LEU A 109 -12.76 -1.23 11.16
CA LEU A 109 -11.52 -1.06 11.92
C LEU A 109 -10.28 -1.34 11.06
N LEU A 110 -10.48 -1.71 9.78
CA LEU A 110 -9.45 -2.00 8.81
C LEU A 110 -9.41 -0.90 7.75
N TRP A 111 -8.24 -0.36 7.49
CA TRP A 111 -8.04 0.61 6.41
C TRP A 111 -6.76 0.32 5.64
N LYS A 112 -6.78 0.64 4.35
CA LYS A 112 -5.65 0.48 3.44
C LYS A 112 -5.00 1.82 3.19
N LYS A 113 -3.67 1.87 3.20
CA LYS A 113 -2.89 3.07 2.92
C LYS A 113 -1.80 2.76 1.91
N ARG A 114 -1.59 3.69 0.97
CA ARG A 114 -0.49 3.63 0.02
C ARG A 114 0.64 4.52 0.53
N ILE A 115 1.75 3.91 0.88
CA ILE A 115 2.97 4.60 1.28
C ILE A 115 3.88 4.69 0.06
N VAL A 116 4.36 5.90 -0.24
CA VAL A 116 5.35 6.12 -1.30
C VAL A 116 6.66 6.50 -0.64
N LEU A 117 7.68 5.67 -0.85
CA LEU A 117 9.05 5.89 -0.42
C LEU A 117 9.85 6.35 -1.65
N ASN A 118 10.26 7.61 -1.65
CA ASN A 118 11.07 8.19 -2.70
C ASN A 118 12.54 8.22 -2.25
N VAL A 119 13.42 7.65 -3.07
CA VAL A 119 14.86 7.82 -2.97
C VAL A 119 15.30 8.69 -4.11
N LEU A 120 15.97 9.80 -3.81
CA LEU A 120 16.51 10.71 -4.81
C LEU A 120 18.03 10.69 -4.73
N LYS A 121 18.70 10.28 -5.80
CA LYS A 121 20.16 10.39 -5.87
C LYS A 121 20.56 11.86 -6.04
N VAL A 122 21.44 12.35 -5.16
CA VAL A 122 21.99 13.72 -5.19
C VAL A 122 23.38 13.75 -5.85
N ASP A 123 24.15 12.67 -5.68
CA ASP A 123 25.47 12.55 -6.28
C ASP A 123 25.42 12.49 -7.83
N LYS A 124 26.31 13.25 -8.46
CA LYS A 124 26.41 13.40 -9.92
C LYS A 124 27.26 12.30 -10.57
N GLU A 125 28.09 11.60 -9.80
CA GLU A 125 28.97 10.57 -10.34
C GLU A 125 28.17 9.34 -10.80
N ARG A 126 28.22 9.01 -12.10
CA ARG A 126 27.40 7.94 -12.68
C ARG A 126 27.67 6.56 -12.08
N ALA A 127 28.94 6.27 -11.77
CA ALA A 127 29.36 5.00 -11.17
C ALA A 127 28.96 4.86 -9.69
N ASN A 128 28.72 6.00 -9.02
CA ASN A 128 28.27 6.02 -7.64
C ASN A 128 26.78 5.76 -7.58
N ARG A 129 26.36 4.86 -6.68
CA ARG A 129 24.98 4.41 -6.64
C ARG A 129 24.65 3.69 -5.34
N LEU A 130 23.39 3.78 -4.93
CA LEU A 130 22.83 2.92 -3.89
C LEU A 130 22.96 1.44 -4.30
N GLN A 131 23.40 0.56 -3.41
CA GLN A 131 23.37 -0.89 -3.66
C GLN A 131 22.22 -1.57 -2.94
N GLN A 132 21.87 -1.05 -1.78
CA GLN A 132 20.79 -1.57 -0.98
C GLN A 132 20.27 -0.47 -0.06
N ILE A 133 18.96 -0.47 0.15
CA ILE A 133 18.32 0.24 1.25
C ILE A 133 17.25 -0.66 1.87
N LEU A 134 17.22 -0.72 3.19
CA LEU A 134 16.20 -1.38 4.00
C LEU A 134 15.45 -0.27 4.73
N PHE A 135 14.23 0.01 4.32
CA PHE A 135 13.32 0.85 5.08
C PHE A 135 12.65 0.03 6.17
N THR A 136 12.54 0.63 7.34
CA THR A 136 11.82 0.10 8.49
C THR A 136 10.80 1.14 8.94
N MET A 137 9.52 0.77 8.84
CA MET A 137 8.38 1.56 9.30
C MET A 137 7.85 0.95 10.59
N GLU A 138 7.80 1.74 11.65
CA GLU A 138 7.40 1.27 12.98
C GLU A 138 6.29 2.13 13.58
N ILE A 139 5.30 1.45 14.18
CA ILE A 139 4.26 2.10 14.98
C ILE A 139 4.90 2.51 16.31
N PRO A 140 4.83 3.80 16.72
CA PRO A 140 5.40 4.26 17.96
C PRO A 140 4.88 3.46 19.16
N VAL A 141 5.76 3.21 20.14
CA VAL A 141 5.46 2.36 21.31
C VAL A 141 4.14 2.73 21.99
N ALA A 142 3.85 4.03 22.12
CA ALA A 142 2.61 4.53 22.71
C ALA A 142 1.32 4.06 22.01
N LEU A 143 1.39 3.71 20.72
CA LEU A 143 0.24 3.32 19.90
C LEU A 143 0.21 1.82 19.57
N GLN A 144 1.22 1.04 19.94
CA GLN A 144 1.29 -0.40 19.59
C GLN A 144 0.15 -1.24 20.19
N ASN A 145 -0.48 -0.76 21.27
CA ASN A 145 -1.66 -1.38 21.86
C ASN A 145 -2.98 -0.99 21.16
N ASN A 146 -2.95 0.06 20.33
CA ASN A 146 -4.14 0.63 19.69
C ASN A 146 -4.17 0.35 18.19
N VAL A 147 -3.01 0.23 17.54
CA VAL A 147 -2.89 0.02 16.08
C VAL A 147 -1.93 -1.13 15.78
N GLU A 148 -2.20 -1.85 14.70
CA GLU A 148 -1.25 -2.79 14.12
C GLU A 148 -1.33 -2.84 12.59
N PHE A 149 -0.21 -3.20 11.98
CA PHE A 149 -0.16 -3.68 10.62
C PHE A 149 -0.75 -5.10 10.55
N VAL A 150 -1.61 -5.34 9.56
CA VAL A 150 -2.30 -6.62 9.35
C VAL A 150 -1.73 -7.35 8.15
N SER A 151 -1.64 -6.67 7.02
CA SER A 151 -1.16 -7.24 5.76
C SER A 151 -0.55 -6.15 4.89
N TRP A 152 0.06 -6.57 3.80
CA TRP A 152 0.41 -5.71 2.68
C TRP A 152 -0.03 -6.41 1.39
N ASP A 153 -0.48 -5.62 0.42
CA ASP A 153 -1.17 -6.17 -0.76
C ASP A 153 -0.38 -5.90 -2.05
N LYS A 154 0.42 -4.83 -2.08
CA LYS A 154 1.15 -4.42 -3.26
C LYS A 154 2.50 -3.83 -2.87
N ILE A 155 3.53 -4.21 -3.61
CA ILE A 155 4.82 -3.54 -3.63
C ILE A 155 5.25 -3.38 -5.10
N ALA A 156 5.60 -2.15 -5.49
CA ALA A 156 6.01 -1.86 -6.86
C ALA A 156 7.07 -0.75 -6.87
N THR A 157 7.90 -0.77 -7.90
CA THR A 157 8.74 0.37 -8.29
C THR A 157 8.24 0.89 -9.63
N GLU A 158 8.41 2.19 -9.91
CA GLU A 158 8.06 2.77 -11.21
C GLU A 158 9.11 2.49 -12.30
N SER A 159 10.03 1.53 -12.07
CA SER A 159 11.13 1.22 -12.98
C SER A 159 10.67 0.33 -14.14
N GLN A 160 10.91 0.76 -15.38
CA GLN A 160 10.75 -0.08 -16.57
C GLN A 160 11.94 -1.03 -16.70
N VAL A 161 11.68 -2.33 -16.88
CA VAL A 161 12.73 -3.31 -17.22
C VAL A 161 12.93 -3.29 -18.74
N ILE A 162 14.12 -2.90 -19.20
CA ILE A 162 14.53 -2.99 -20.61
C ILE A 162 15.52 -4.15 -20.73
N ASP A 163 15.23 -5.12 -21.60
CA ASP A 163 16.13 -6.24 -21.91
C ASP A 163 17.28 -5.76 -22.82
N LEU A 164 18.53 -6.03 -22.43
CA LEU A 164 19.74 -5.50 -23.08
C LEU A 164 20.53 -6.56 -23.88
N GLY A 165 20.06 -7.80 -23.98
CA GLY A 165 20.71 -8.84 -24.81
C GLY A 165 21.98 -9.48 -24.21
N LYS A 166 22.71 -10.28 -25.02
CA LYS A 166 23.88 -11.09 -24.61
C LYS A 166 25.22 -10.45 -25.03
N ILE A 167 26.24 -10.52 -24.16
CA ILE A 167 27.64 -10.16 -24.49
C ILE A 167 28.46 -11.45 -24.54
N THR A 168 29.15 -11.71 -25.66
CA THR A 168 30.10 -12.82 -25.81
C THR A 168 31.51 -12.23 -25.96
N SER A 169 32.39 -12.49 -24.99
CA SER A 169 33.78 -12.00 -25.03
C SER A 169 34.73 -13.11 -25.47
N GLY A 170 35.38 -12.91 -26.61
CA GLY A 170 36.51 -13.68 -27.13
C GLY A 170 37.51 -12.71 -27.76
N SER A 171 38.75 -13.13 -28.04
CA SER A 171 39.87 -12.26 -28.46
C SER A 171 39.72 -11.53 -29.81
N THR A 172 38.51 -11.46 -30.35
CA THR A 172 38.07 -10.49 -31.36
C THR A 172 36.71 -9.96 -30.92
N THR A 173 36.63 -8.66 -30.61
CA THR A 173 35.38 -7.99 -30.27
C THR A 173 34.49 -7.91 -31.51
N SER A 174 33.45 -8.75 -31.59
CA SER A 174 32.35 -8.58 -32.55
C SER A 174 31.05 -8.41 -31.79
N THR A 175 30.47 -7.21 -31.84
CA THR A 175 29.14 -6.90 -31.30
C THR A 175 28.09 -7.24 -32.36
N SER A 176 27.26 -8.25 -32.12
CA SER A 176 26.10 -8.54 -32.98
C SER A 176 24.81 -8.40 -32.19
N PHE A 177 23.93 -7.51 -32.64
CA PHE A 177 22.59 -7.28 -32.10
C PHE A 177 21.59 -8.03 -32.99
N SER A 178 20.87 -9.01 -32.43
CA SER A 178 19.77 -9.69 -33.14
C SER A 178 18.71 -10.11 -32.11
N PRO A 179 17.60 -9.37 -31.98
CA PRO A 179 16.45 -9.84 -31.20
C PRO A 179 15.76 -10.95 -32.01
N GLU A 180 15.81 -12.18 -31.52
CA GLU A 180 15.10 -13.31 -32.15
C GLU A 180 14.10 -13.93 -31.17
N ILE A 181 12.83 -13.91 -31.55
CA ILE A 181 11.75 -14.68 -30.93
C ILE A 181 11.88 -16.11 -31.45
N THR A 182 12.21 -17.07 -30.60
CA THR A 182 12.27 -18.48 -30.99
C THR A 182 10.97 -19.21 -30.65
N LEU A 183 10.15 -19.45 -31.68
CA LEU A 183 9.26 -20.62 -31.76
C LEU A 183 10.09 -21.83 -32.24
N ALA A 184 9.68 -23.01 -31.78
CA ALA A 184 10.34 -24.31 -31.92
C ALA A 184 10.75 -24.72 -33.36
N GLY A 185 11.85 -25.49 -33.49
CA GLY A 185 12.12 -26.26 -34.72
C GLY A 185 13.52 -26.88 -34.86
N THR A 186 13.61 -28.20 -34.62
CA THR A 186 14.51 -29.20 -35.25
C THR A 186 16.04 -29.03 -35.28
N VAL A 187 16.71 -29.99 -34.61
CA VAL A 187 18.13 -30.34 -34.72
C VAL A 187 18.30 -31.44 -35.79
N GLN A 188 19.17 -31.26 -36.79
CA GLN A 188 19.71 -32.37 -37.59
C GLN A 188 21.01 -32.00 -38.35
N GLY A 189 22.07 -32.83 -38.24
CA GLY A 189 23.16 -32.94 -39.25
C GLY A 189 24.61 -32.93 -38.75
N LYS A 190 25.43 -33.90 -39.20
CA LYS A 190 26.80 -34.27 -38.74
C LYS A 190 27.97 -33.64 -39.56
N ALA A 191 29.12 -33.44 -38.86
CA ALA A 191 30.58 -33.34 -39.16
C ALA A 191 31.17 -33.76 -40.55
N PRO A 192 32.45 -33.46 -40.94
CA PRO A 192 33.65 -33.10 -40.12
C PRO A 192 34.68 -32.07 -40.68
N GLY A 193 35.59 -31.58 -39.82
CA GLY A 193 37.03 -31.41 -40.17
C GLY A 193 37.64 -30.01 -40.32
N ALA A 194 38.09 -29.39 -39.22
CA ALA A 194 39.30 -28.57 -39.16
C ALA A 194 39.80 -28.49 -37.70
N PHE A 195 40.98 -29.04 -37.43
CA PHE A 195 41.62 -28.98 -36.11
C PHE A 195 42.37 -27.64 -36.00
N SER A 196 41.76 -26.64 -35.37
CA SER A 196 42.48 -25.48 -34.82
C SER A 196 42.41 -25.55 -33.30
N SER A 197 43.55 -25.79 -32.64
CA SER A 197 43.65 -25.65 -31.20
C SER A 197 43.76 -24.17 -30.85
N SER A 198 42.64 -23.45 -30.89
CA SER A 198 42.47 -22.23 -30.11
C SER A 198 41.73 -22.61 -28.84
N LYS A 199 42.37 -22.46 -27.68
CA LYS A 199 41.66 -22.45 -26.40
C LYS A 199 40.84 -21.16 -26.36
N THR A 200 39.70 -21.15 -27.02
CA THR A 200 38.74 -20.05 -26.94
C THR A 200 37.98 -20.23 -25.63
N PHE A 201 38.40 -19.51 -24.60
CA PHE A 201 37.65 -19.43 -23.37
C PHE A 201 36.40 -18.58 -23.66
N THR A 202 35.27 -19.25 -23.87
CA THR A 202 33.99 -18.58 -24.09
C THR A 202 33.28 -18.56 -22.77
N GLU A 203 33.36 -17.43 -22.05
CA GLU A 203 32.53 -17.22 -20.86
C GLU A 203 31.18 -16.71 -21.33
N GLU A 204 30.22 -17.62 -21.51
CA GLU A 204 28.84 -17.25 -21.80
C GLU A 204 28.18 -16.80 -20.50
N LYS A 205 28.03 -15.48 -20.34
CA LYS A 205 27.21 -14.91 -19.28
C LYS A 205 25.84 -14.59 -19.86
N SER A 206 24.90 -15.52 -19.72
CA SER A 206 23.50 -15.17 -19.90
C SER A 206 23.17 -14.13 -18.84
N PHE A 207 22.92 -12.89 -19.24
CA PHE A 207 22.23 -11.92 -18.39
C PHE A 207 20.78 -12.42 -18.27
N ALA A 208 20.57 -13.41 -17.40
CA ALA A 208 19.23 -13.70 -16.91
C ALA A 208 18.70 -12.39 -16.36
N SER A 209 17.48 -12.01 -16.74
CA SER A 209 16.78 -10.82 -16.28
C SER A 209 17.01 -10.66 -14.78
N LYS A 210 17.90 -9.74 -14.40
CA LYS A 210 18.10 -9.45 -12.98
C LYS A 210 16.89 -8.64 -12.60
N PHE A 211 16.00 -9.25 -11.82
CA PHE A 211 14.91 -8.50 -11.23
C PHE A 211 15.52 -7.55 -10.20
N VAL A 212 15.08 -6.29 -10.22
CA VAL A 212 15.29 -5.36 -9.11
C VAL A 212 14.91 -6.10 -7.83
N GLY A 213 15.82 -6.17 -6.86
CA GLY A 213 15.57 -6.86 -5.60
C GLY A 213 14.64 -6.03 -4.73
N LEU A 214 13.35 -6.15 -4.97
CA LEU A 214 12.30 -5.45 -4.23
C LEU A 214 11.52 -6.45 -3.39
N ASN A 215 11.54 -6.27 -2.07
CA ASN A 215 10.85 -7.15 -1.14
C ASN A 215 10.21 -6.34 -0.03
N ALA A 216 9.05 -6.78 0.46
CA ALA A 216 8.39 -6.25 1.63
C ALA A 216 8.03 -7.37 2.59
N ALA A 217 8.18 -7.10 3.88
CA ALA A 217 7.84 -8.05 4.91
C ALA A 217 7.21 -7.36 6.12
N LEU A 218 6.21 -8.01 6.68
CA LEU A 218 5.68 -7.67 7.98
C LEU A 218 6.56 -8.35 9.04
N ALA A 219 7.56 -7.62 9.58
CA ALA A 219 8.49 -8.16 10.57
C ALA A 219 7.80 -8.43 11.91
N SER A 220 6.82 -7.59 12.28
CA SER A 220 5.92 -7.79 13.41
C SER A 220 4.62 -7.01 13.19
N LYS A 221 3.64 -7.17 14.08
CA LYS A 221 2.40 -6.36 14.08
C LYS A 221 2.64 -4.85 14.20
N SER A 222 3.79 -4.42 14.71
CA SER A 222 4.16 -3.00 14.83
C SER A 222 5.24 -2.56 13.84
N LYS A 223 5.84 -3.49 13.09
CA LYS A 223 7.02 -3.22 12.27
C LYS A 223 6.88 -3.80 10.87
N PHE A 224 7.00 -2.95 9.87
CA PHE A 224 6.97 -3.30 8.46
C PHE A 224 8.28 -2.89 7.78
N GLN A 225 8.78 -3.73 6.88
CA GLN A 225 10.10 -3.56 6.27
C GLN A 225 10.02 -3.65 4.75
N VAL A 226 10.82 -2.82 4.07
CA VAL A 226 10.96 -2.80 2.62
C VAL A 226 12.43 -2.81 2.25
N VAL A 227 12.85 -3.81 1.50
CA VAL A 227 14.21 -3.91 0.96
C VAL A 227 14.17 -3.57 -0.52
N TYR A 228 15.03 -2.64 -0.93
CA TYR A 228 15.27 -2.30 -2.32
C TYR A 228 16.75 -2.46 -2.66
N GLN A 229 17.02 -3.25 -3.70
CA GLN A 229 18.33 -3.49 -4.29
C GLN A 229 18.26 -3.15 -5.78
N PRO A 230 18.72 -1.95 -6.18
CA PRO A 230 18.73 -1.54 -7.59
C PRO A 230 19.68 -2.42 -8.41
N LEU A 231 19.46 -2.43 -9.72
CA LEU A 231 20.37 -3.15 -10.61
C LEU A 231 21.71 -2.40 -10.75
N PRO A 232 22.78 -3.13 -11.05
CA PRO A 232 24.00 -2.50 -11.51
C PRO A 232 23.72 -1.55 -12.68
N ASN A 233 24.43 -0.42 -12.72
CA ASN A 233 24.33 0.62 -13.76
C ASN A 233 23.01 1.40 -13.87
N GLU A 234 22.05 1.23 -12.95
CA GLU A 234 20.87 2.10 -12.86
C GLU A 234 21.16 3.40 -12.11
N SER A 235 20.51 4.48 -12.53
CA SER A 235 20.57 5.79 -11.86
C SER A 235 19.54 5.81 -10.73
N ASN A 236 20.01 5.84 -9.49
CA ASN A 236 19.20 5.47 -8.32
C ASN A 236 18.31 6.57 -7.74
N SER A 237 17.46 7.13 -8.60
CA SER A 237 16.25 7.81 -8.15
C SER A 237 15.06 6.89 -8.41
N VAL A 238 14.32 6.54 -7.37
CA VAL A 238 13.21 5.57 -7.47
C VAL A 238 12.05 5.95 -6.55
N ASN A 239 10.84 5.69 -7.03
CA ASN A 239 9.65 5.66 -6.21
C ASN A 239 9.29 4.20 -5.91
N ILE A 240 9.24 3.86 -4.63
CA ILE A 240 8.79 2.56 -4.15
C ILE A 240 7.40 2.78 -3.56
N VAL A 241 6.40 2.11 -4.12
CA VAL A 241 5.02 2.18 -3.68
C VAL A 241 4.67 0.91 -2.94
N VAL A 242 4.16 1.07 -1.71
CA VAL A 242 3.69 -0.03 -0.87
C VAL A 242 2.26 0.22 -0.44
N GLU A 243 1.39 -0.76 -0.57
CA GLU A 243 0.04 -0.71 -0.01
C GLU A 243 -0.04 -1.61 1.23
N VAL A 244 -0.32 -1.01 2.38
CA VAL A 244 -0.42 -1.68 3.68
C VAL A 244 -1.85 -1.61 4.20
N THR A 245 -2.28 -2.67 4.88
CA THR A 245 -3.54 -2.71 5.63
C THR A 245 -3.23 -2.58 7.11
N LEU A 246 -3.88 -1.62 7.76
CA LEU A 246 -3.80 -1.39 9.20
C LEU A 246 -5.12 -1.75 9.86
N ARG A 247 -5.04 -2.05 11.17
CA ARG A 247 -6.18 -2.30 12.03
C ARG A 247 -6.09 -1.50 13.31
N SER A 248 -7.20 -0.90 13.71
CA SER A 248 -7.36 -0.48 15.11
C SER A 248 -7.78 -1.66 15.97
N LYS A 249 -7.11 -1.80 17.10
CA LYS A 249 -7.39 -2.80 18.14
C LYS A 249 -8.54 -2.35 19.06
N LEU A 250 -8.86 -1.06 19.04
CA LEU A 250 -9.91 -0.46 19.84
C LEU A 250 -10.98 0.12 18.92
N SER A 251 -12.23 0.08 19.38
CA SER A 251 -13.37 0.62 18.66
C SER A 251 -14.14 1.59 19.53
N LYS A 252 -14.53 2.71 18.94
CA LYS A 252 -15.54 3.59 19.48
C LYS A 252 -16.87 3.25 18.81
N GLU A 253 -17.85 2.85 19.62
CA GLU A 253 -19.21 2.56 19.17
C GLU A 253 -20.08 3.81 19.32
N VAL A 254 -20.83 4.13 18.28
CA VAL A 254 -21.79 5.25 18.26
C VAL A 254 -23.09 4.74 17.70
N THR A 255 -24.15 4.74 18.50
CA THR A 255 -25.49 4.40 18.02
C THR A 255 -26.04 5.53 17.17
N VAL A 256 -26.47 5.21 15.96
CA VAL A 256 -27.26 6.11 15.09
C VAL A 256 -28.67 5.54 14.92
N LEU A 257 -29.62 6.43 14.71
CA LEU A 257 -31.04 6.13 14.65
C LEU A 257 -31.56 6.38 13.24
N ASP A 258 -32.28 5.40 12.73
CA ASP A 258 -33.08 5.50 11.52
C ASP A 258 -34.57 5.53 11.88
N PHE A 259 -35.30 6.43 11.23
CA PHE A 259 -36.72 6.62 11.44
C PHE A 259 -37.47 6.17 10.18
N THR A 260 -38.37 5.23 10.36
CA THR A 260 -39.17 4.65 9.26
C THR A 260 -40.63 5.02 9.42
N GLY A 261 -41.34 5.09 8.29
CA GLY A 261 -42.75 5.47 8.30
C GLY A 261 -43.01 6.91 8.71
N LEU A 262 -42.06 7.84 8.52
CA LEU A 262 -42.30 9.28 8.73
C LEU A 262 -43.43 9.81 7.83
N TYR A 263 -43.55 9.23 6.64
CA TYR A 263 -44.61 9.50 5.66
C TYR A 263 -45.28 8.17 5.30
N ASP A 264 -46.59 8.19 5.04
CA ASP A 264 -47.39 6.99 4.76
C ASP A 264 -47.35 6.53 3.29
N GLY A 265 -46.40 7.05 2.51
CA GLY A 265 -46.33 6.87 1.05
C GLY A 265 -47.13 7.91 0.26
N THR A 266 -47.81 8.84 0.95
CA THR A 266 -48.43 10.04 0.36
C THR A 266 -47.75 11.32 0.87
N ILE A 267 -48.33 12.49 0.58
CA ILE A 267 -47.88 13.79 1.14
C ILE A 267 -48.30 13.91 2.63
N ALA A 268 -49.18 13.03 3.12
CA ALA A 268 -49.67 13.07 4.49
C ALA A 268 -48.61 12.58 5.49
N ASN A 269 -48.56 13.25 6.65
CA ASN A 269 -47.68 12.88 7.74
C ASN A 269 -48.24 11.71 8.53
N THR A 270 -47.38 10.75 8.85
CA THR A 270 -47.74 9.61 9.70
C THR A 270 -47.94 10.05 11.14
N ASP A 271 -48.92 9.45 11.83
CA ASP A 271 -49.12 9.63 13.28
C ASP A 271 -47.88 9.20 14.06
N GLN A 272 -47.53 9.95 15.11
CA GLN A 272 -46.34 9.72 15.93
C GLN A 272 -46.23 8.27 16.44
N SER A 273 -47.34 7.60 16.77
CA SER A 273 -47.34 6.23 17.30
C SER A 273 -46.93 5.17 16.28
N LYS A 274 -46.99 5.50 14.98
CA LYS A 274 -46.68 4.59 13.87
C LYS A 274 -45.27 4.80 13.31
N VAL A 275 -44.55 5.84 13.76
CA VAL A 275 -43.16 6.05 13.35
C VAL A 275 -42.29 4.98 14.00
N GLY A 276 -41.58 4.21 13.18
CA GLY A 276 -40.65 3.19 13.63
C GLY A 276 -39.27 3.78 13.89
N ILE A 277 -38.59 3.33 14.93
CA ILE A 277 -37.22 3.73 15.28
C ILE A 277 -36.34 2.48 15.25
N THR A 278 -35.23 2.53 14.51
CA THR A 278 -34.24 1.45 14.45
C THR A 278 -32.87 1.99 14.79
N GLY A 279 -32.18 1.35 15.74
CA GLY A 279 -30.80 1.67 16.08
C GLY A 279 -29.81 0.85 15.25
N THR A 280 -28.75 1.51 14.79
CA THR A 280 -27.61 0.92 14.10
C THR A 280 -26.35 1.34 14.84
N VAL A 281 -25.43 0.41 15.12
CA VAL A 281 -24.16 0.75 15.78
C VAL A 281 -23.12 1.09 14.71
N LEU A 282 -22.60 2.31 14.74
CA LEU A 282 -21.42 2.71 13.98
C LEU A 282 -20.17 2.36 14.78
N ILE A 283 -19.26 1.59 14.19
CA ILE A 283 -17.93 1.34 14.72
C ILE A 283 -16.93 2.27 14.05
N ARG A 284 -16.16 3.00 14.86
CA ARG A 284 -15.03 3.82 14.45
C ARG A 284 -13.73 3.31 15.07
N PRO A 285 -12.58 3.45 14.39
CA PRO A 285 -11.28 3.26 15.03
C PRO A 285 -11.12 4.16 16.27
N ASP A 286 -10.68 3.57 17.38
CA ASP A 286 -10.22 4.35 18.55
C ASP A 286 -8.70 4.22 18.67
N PHE A 287 -8.02 5.35 18.77
CA PHE A 287 -6.57 5.43 18.91
C PHE A 287 -6.12 5.85 20.31
N GLY A 288 -7.05 5.99 21.25
CA GLY A 288 -6.79 6.45 22.61
C GLY A 288 -6.96 7.96 22.79
N ALA A 289 -7.00 8.40 24.04
CA ALA A 289 -7.21 9.80 24.38
C ALA A 289 -6.01 10.67 23.96
N GLY A 290 -6.23 11.61 23.04
CA GLY A 290 -5.28 12.66 22.69
C GLY A 290 -4.44 12.43 21.42
N THR A 291 -4.57 11.30 20.75
CA THR A 291 -3.87 11.01 19.48
C THR A 291 -4.88 10.73 18.37
N PRO A 292 -5.43 11.76 17.73
CA PRO A 292 -6.33 11.57 16.59
C PRO A 292 -5.58 11.14 15.31
N GLU A 293 -4.27 10.95 15.39
CA GLU A 293 -3.40 10.64 14.26
C GLU A 293 -2.52 9.44 14.59
N VAL A 294 -2.19 8.66 13.57
CA VAL A 294 -1.28 7.53 13.68
C VAL A 294 0.05 7.89 13.00
N PRO A 295 1.02 8.47 13.73
CA PRO A 295 2.37 8.65 13.22
C PRO A 295 3.07 7.30 12.98
N ILE A 296 3.98 7.28 12.01
CA ILE A 296 4.93 6.19 11.78
C ILE A 296 6.35 6.72 11.83
N ASP A 297 7.20 5.97 12.52
CA ASP A 297 8.63 6.18 12.54
C ASP A 297 9.25 5.49 11.34
N LEU A 298 10.03 6.24 10.55
CA LEU A 298 10.76 5.72 9.41
C LEU A 298 12.26 5.73 9.73
N SER A 299 12.85 4.55 9.70
CA SER A 299 14.30 4.37 9.72
C SER A 299 14.74 3.65 8.45
N TYR A 300 16.02 3.80 8.09
CA TYR A 300 16.59 3.06 7.00
C TYR A 300 18.06 2.73 7.21
N ASP A 301 18.42 1.50 6.85
CA ASP A 301 19.79 1.05 6.71
C ASP A 301 20.15 1.04 5.23
N PHE A 302 21.35 1.48 4.87
CA PHE A 302 21.75 1.53 3.47
C PHE A 302 23.20 1.12 3.27
N ARG A 303 23.47 0.69 2.03
CA ARG A 303 24.81 0.53 1.48
C ARG A 303 24.89 1.31 0.18
N TYR A 304 25.82 2.25 0.12
CA TYR A 304 26.07 3.07 -1.04
C TYR A 304 27.46 2.77 -1.60
N ARG A 305 27.58 2.62 -2.91
CA ARG A 305 28.84 2.37 -3.60
C ARG A 305 29.40 3.68 -4.11
N THR A 306 30.66 3.97 -3.82
CA THR A 306 31.45 4.95 -4.55
C THR A 306 32.52 4.25 -5.36
N ALA A 307 32.70 4.64 -6.62
CA ALA A 307 33.82 4.19 -7.44
C ALA A 307 34.92 5.24 -7.35
N GLU A 308 36.09 4.90 -6.84
CA GLU A 308 37.23 5.83 -6.74
C GLU A 308 37.97 5.92 -8.07
N ASN A 309 38.16 4.77 -8.73
CA ASN A 309 38.76 4.63 -10.07
C ASN A 309 37.84 3.76 -10.95
N GLY A 310 37.98 3.88 -12.27
CA GLY A 310 37.18 3.10 -13.25
C GLY A 310 35.83 3.71 -13.63
N ARG A 311 35.43 4.85 -13.05
CA ARG A 311 34.09 5.49 -13.16
C ARG A 311 33.44 5.66 -14.55
N ARG A 312 34.19 5.45 -15.64
CA ARG A 312 33.77 5.67 -17.03
C ARG A 312 33.60 4.39 -17.84
N THR A 313 33.92 3.22 -17.29
CA THR A 313 33.73 1.94 -17.98
C THR A 313 32.35 1.39 -17.67
N GLU A 314 31.63 0.92 -18.69
CA GLU A 314 30.38 0.18 -18.49
C GLU A 314 30.58 -1.13 -17.73
N PRO A 315 31.69 -1.87 -17.95
CA PRO A 315 31.94 -3.05 -17.14
C PRO A 315 32.69 -2.71 -15.84
N GLU A 316 32.07 -2.99 -14.72
CA GLU A 316 32.55 -2.63 -13.37
C GLU A 316 33.78 -3.41 -12.86
N TYR A 317 34.33 -4.33 -13.66
CA TYR A 317 35.41 -5.23 -13.22
C TYR A 317 36.73 -4.50 -12.95
N ASP A 318 36.93 -3.32 -13.53
CA ASP A 318 38.12 -2.49 -13.33
C ASP A 318 37.93 -1.41 -12.26
N ASP A 319 36.71 -1.30 -11.71
CA ASP A 319 36.39 -0.33 -10.68
C ASP A 319 37.07 -0.67 -9.35
N GLU A 320 37.58 0.38 -8.71
CA GLU A 320 38.03 0.34 -7.32
C GLU A 320 36.95 1.00 -6.48
N VAL A 321 36.31 0.22 -5.60
CA VAL A 321 35.06 0.64 -4.95
C VAL A 321 35.21 0.80 -3.46
N THR A 322 34.58 1.83 -2.90
CA THR A 322 34.40 2.01 -1.46
C THR A 322 32.92 1.89 -1.14
N TYR A 323 32.60 1.24 -0.02
CA TYR A 323 31.23 1.19 0.49
C TYR A 323 31.01 2.19 1.60
N LEU A 324 29.89 2.91 1.51
CA LEU A 324 29.38 3.77 2.55
C LEU A 324 28.15 3.09 3.15
N ASP A 325 28.30 2.53 4.34
CA ASP A 325 27.20 1.92 5.08
C ASP A 325 26.66 2.93 6.12
N GLY A 326 25.38 2.86 6.44
CA GLY A 326 24.82 3.74 7.46
C GLY A 326 23.41 3.37 7.88
N SER A 327 23.01 3.87 9.03
CA SER A 327 21.68 3.71 9.59
C SER A 327 21.16 5.07 10.02
N ILE A 328 20.00 5.45 9.50
CA ILE A 328 19.35 6.71 9.83
C ILE A 328 18.00 6.38 10.44
N SER A 329 17.75 6.90 11.64
CA SER A 329 16.45 6.86 12.29
C SER A 329 15.94 8.27 12.42
N GLU A 330 14.80 8.56 11.81
CA GLU A 330 14.13 9.84 11.97
C GLU A 330 12.75 9.59 12.61
N PRO A 331 12.55 10.00 13.87
CA PRO A 331 11.25 9.88 14.49
C PRO A 331 10.26 10.80 13.76
N THR A 332 9.11 10.25 13.40
CA THR A 332 7.94 10.96 12.84
C THR A 332 8.17 11.79 11.58
N LYS A 333 7.70 11.31 10.42
CA LYS A 333 7.59 12.15 9.21
C LYS A 333 6.23 12.16 8.52
N PHE A 334 5.41 11.13 8.69
CA PHE A 334 4.16 11.04 7.96
C PHE A 334 3.05 10.36 8.78
N LYS A 335 1.81 10.85 8.58
CA LYS A 335 0.62 10.45 9.34
C LYS A 335 -0.15 9.43 8.52
N LEU A 336 -0.15 8.16 8.93
CA LEU A 336 -0.90 7.09 8.24
C LEU A 336 -2.40 7.31 8.22
N PHE A 337 -2.86 8.06 9.19
CA PHE A 337 -4.25 8.24 9.45
C PHE A 337 -4.41 9.60 10.12
N ASP A 338 -5.29 10.42 9.59
CA ASP A 338 -5.59 11.73 10.13
C ASP A 338 -6.89 11.73 10.96
N LYS A 339 -7.10 12.82 11.70
CA LYS A 339 -8.29 12.98 12.52
C LYS A 339 -9.58 12.89 11.69
N GLU A 340 -9.55 13.53 10.52
CA GLU A 340 -10.71 13.66 9.64
C GLU A 340 -11.15 12.30 9.09
N GLU A 341 -10.20 11.39 8.90
CA GLU A 341 -10.40 10.00 8.53
C GLU A 341 -10.96 9.16 9.68
N SER A 342 -10.57 9.40 10.95
CA SER A 342 -11.20 8.71 12.12
C SER A 342 -12.65 9.13 12.28
N GLU A 343 -12.91 10.38 11.90
CA GLU A 343 -14.21 11.02 11.95
C GLU A 343 -14.92 10.92 10.58
N ALA A 344 -14.37 10.18 9.60
CA ALA A 344 -14.88 10.14 8.22
C ALA A 344 -16.33 9.66 8.16
N VAL A 345 -16.72 8.77 9.08
CA VAL A 345 -18.13 8.47 9.30
C VAL A 345 -18.75 9.59 10.11
N LYS A 346 -18.96 10.73 9.44
CA LYS A 346 -19.64 11.89 9.97
C LYS A 346 -20.99 11.46 10.54
N THR A 347 -21.33 12.02 11.69
CA THR A 347 -22.68 11.88 12.24
C THR A 347 -23.41 13.19 12.11
N TRP A 348 -24.73 13.14 12.05
CA TRP A 348 -25.57 14.32 12.05
C TRP A 348 -26.45 14.30 13.28
N GLU A 349 -26.74 15.48 13.82
CA GLU A 349 -27.61 15.67 14.96
C GLU A 349 -28.62 16.78 14.66
N ILE A 350 -29.71 16.82 15.42
CA ILE A 350 -30.67 17.93 15.39
C ILE A 350 -30.44 18.76 16.66
N THR A 351 -30.29 20.07 16.51
CA THR A 351 -29.99 21.00 17.62
C THR A 351 -30.85 22.26 17.52
N ASP A 352 -31.13 22.90 18.65
CA ASP A 352 -31.69 24.26 18.70
C ASP A 352 -30.61 25.37 18.68
N GLY A 353 -29.35 25.00 18.45
CA GLY A 353 -28.17 25.87 18.49
C GLY A 353 -27.42 25.84 19.83
N VAL A 354 -28.08 25.41 20.91
CA VAL A 354 -27.47 25.30 22.25
C VAL A 354 -27.43 23.84 22.72
N ASN A 355 -28.53 23.13 22.54
CA ASN A 355 -28.73 21.77 23.00
C ASN A 355 -29.02 20.83 21.83
N ILE A 356 -28.74 19.55 22.04
CA ILE A 356 -28.96 18.49 21.05
C ILE A 356 -30.28 17.78 21.36
N LEU A 357 -30.99 17.35 20.33
CA LEU A 357 -32.25 16.64 20.46
C LEU A 357 -32.01 15.20 20.97
N HIS A 358 -32.78 14.79 21.97
CA HIS A 358 -32.75 13.47 22.58
C HIS A 358 -34.11 12.79 22.49
N LEU A 359 -34.12 11.46 22.42
CA LEU A 359 -35.28 10.62 22.73
C LEU A 359 -35.26 10.28 24.22
N PHE A 360 -36.39 10.42 24.89
CA PHE A 360 -36.53 10.08 26.29
C PHE A 360 -37.63 9.05 26.52
N LYS A 361 -37.29 7.95 27.19
CA LYS A 361 -38.24 6.91 27.60
C LYS A 361 -37.77 6.28 28.92
N ALA A 362 -38.70 6.15 29.86
CA ALA A 362 -38.49 5.46 31.14
C ALA A 362 -37.25 5.93 31.94
N GLY A 363 -36.98 7.23 31.97
CA GLY A 363 -35.85 7.79 32.75
C GLY A 363 -34.50 7.80 32.02
N SER A 364 -34.42 7.23 30.82
CA SER A 364 -33.23 7.26 29.98
C SER A 364 -33.37 8.29 28.85
N ALA A 365 -32.31 9.06 28.61
CA ALA A 365 -32.19 9.96 27.48
C ALA A 365 -31.15 9.40 26.50
N GLU A 366 -31.52 9.27 25.23
CA GLU A 366 -30.65 8.83 24.15
C GLU A 366 -30.48 9.97 23.14
N GLN A 367 -29.24 10.31 22.81
CA GLN A 367 -28.94 11.35 21.83
C GLN A 367 -29.37 10.87 20.43
N ILE A 368 -30.05 11.74 19.67
CA ILE A 368 -30.42 11.42 18.30
C ILE A 368 -29.26 11.75 17.37
N LEU A 369 -28.61 10.68 16.87
CA LEU A 369 -27.56 10.76 15.88
C LEU A 369 -27.99 10.04 14.60
N PHE A 370 -27.54 10.53 13.45
CA PHE A 370 -27.81 9.95 12.13
C PHE A 370 -26.50 9.65 11.41
N ASP A 371 -26.50 8.65 10.52
CA ASP A 371 -25.38 8.33 9.62
C ASP A 371 -25.48 9.01 8.25
N ASN A 372 -26.51 9.83 8.03
CA ASN A 372 -26.65 10.65 6.84
C ASN A 372 -27.50 11.90 7.13
N SER A 373 -27.21 13.00 6.42
CA SER A 373 -27.92 14.27 6.59
C SER A 373 -29.39 14.21 6.15
N ALA A 374 -29.71 13.39 5.14
CA ALA A 374 -31.06 13.29 4.59
C ALA A 374 -32.05 12.73 5.63
N SER A 375 -31.69 11.66 6.35
CA SER A 375 -32.49 11.10 7.44
C SER A 375 -32.72 12.15 8.55
N ALA A 376 -31.68 12.91 8.92
CA ALA A 376 -31.80 13.99 9.90
C ALA A 376 -32.80 15.07 9.46
N TYR A 377 -32.72 15.51 8.19
CA TYR A 377 -33.65 16.47 7.62
C TYR A 377 -35.07 15.92 7.47
N GLN A 378 -35.22 14.64 7.14
CA GLN A 378 -36.54 14.01 7.04
C GLN A 378 -37.25 14.02 8.39
N LEU A 379 -36.56 13.65 9.47
CA LEU A 379 -37.13 13.73 10.82
C LEU A 379 -37.43 15.19 11.20
N LEU A 380 -36.48 16.11 10.97
CA LEU A 380 -36.67 17.53 11.29
C LEU A 380 -37.90 18.11 10.58
N ASN A 381 -38.08 17.81 9.30
CA ASN A 381 -39.23 18.26 8.53
C ASN A 381 -40.53 17.68 9.06
N TRP A 382 -40.54 16.38 9.40
CA TRP A 382 -41.70 15.74 10.01
C TRP A 382 -42.06 16.38 11.36
N ILE A 383 -41.08 16.67 12.23
CA ILE A 383 -41.30 17.37 13.51
C ILE A 383 -41.89 18.77 13.25
N LYS A 384 -41.31 19.52 12.31
CA LYS A 384 -41.77 20.89 11.97
C LYS A 384 -43.19 20.91 11.41
N GLN A 385 -43.57 19.92 10.62
CA GLN A 385 -44.90 19.86 10.01
C GLN A 385 -45.98 19.35 10.96
N THR A 386 -45.65 18.35 11.80
CA THR A 386 -46.62 17.76 12.74
C THR A 386 -46.74 18.55 14.04
N GLY A 387 -45.70 19.31 14.41
CA GLY A 387 -45.59 19.90 15.74
C GLY A 387 -45.46 18.87 16.86
N SER A 388 -45.17 17.61 16.52
CA SER A 388 -45.13 16.53 17.50
C SER A 388 -43.95 16.69 18.46
N LEU A 389 -44.23 16.43 19.75
CA LEU A 389 -43.24 16.37 20.82
C LEU A 389 -42.83 14.93 21.15
N LYS A 390 -43.28 13.97 20.34
CA LYS A 390 -43.01 12.53 20.53
C LYS A 390 -42.71 11.83 19.21
N VAL A 391 -41.95 10.75 19.28
CA VAL A 391 -41.76 9.84 18.15
C VAL A 391 -41.94 8.42 18.70
N SER A 392 -42.89 7.66 18.16
CA SER A 392 -43.35 6.43 18.79
C SER A 392 -43.78 6.71 20.25
N ASP A 393 -43.26 5.95 21.20
CA ASP A 393 -43.47 6.14 22.64
C ASP A 393 -42.46 7.09 23.30
N TYR A 394 -41.52 7.66 22.54
CA TYR A 394 -40.42 8.46 23.08
C TYR A 394 -40.78 9.94 23.08
N GLU A 395 -40.43 10.63 24.16
CA GLU A 395 -40.51 12.09 24.25
C GLU A 395 -39.30 12.73 23.59
N LEU A 396 -39.52 13.80 22.82
CA LEU A 396 -38.45 14.63 22.29
C LEU A 396 -38.00 15.64 23.36
N ARG A 397 -36.70 15.74 23.59
CA ARG A 397 -36.11 16.65 24.57
C ARG A 397 -34.95 17.46 23.99
N SER A 398 -34.85 18.72 24.39
CA SER A 398 -33.70 19.59 24.12
C SER A 398 -32.66 19.39 25.23
N GLY A 399 -31.65 18.58 24.95
CA GLY A 399 -30.73 18.05 25.94
C GLY A 399 -31.36 16.92 26.80
N PRO A 400 -30.65 16.42 27.81
CA PRO A 400 -31.10 15.28 28.60
C PRO A 400 -32.31 15.56 29.50
N TYR A 401 -32.56 16.83 29.84
CA TYR A 401 -33.54 17.19 30.88
C TYR A 401 -34.69 18.09 30.41
N ASN A 402 -34.51 18.90 29.37
CA ASN A 402 -35.51 19.89 29.00
C ASN A 402 -36.50 19.32 27.98
N VAL A 403 -37.78 19.30 28.33
CA VAL A 403 -38.84 18.91 27.40
C VAL A 403 -38.92 19.96 26.28
N ILE A 404 -38.93 19.50 25.02
CA ILE A 404 -39.12 20.43 23.91
C ILE A 404 -40.57 20.92 23.88
N THR A 405 -40.77 22.20 23.59
CA THR A 405 -42.10 22.78 23.37
C THR A 405 -42.30 23.12 21.91
N THR A 406 -43.55 23.31 21.49
CA THR A 406 -43.89 23.72 20.11
C THR A 406 -43.22 25.03 19.71
N ALA A 407 -42.96 25.93 20.67
CA ALA A 407 -42.24 27.18 20.44
C ALA A 407 -40.75 26.98 20.12
N ASN A 408 -40.15 25.84 20.51
CA ASN A 408 -38.73 25.54 20.22
C ASN A 408 -38.54 24.95 18.82
N ILE A 409 -39.55 24.28 18.27
CA ILE A 409 -39.48 23.54 17.00
C ILE A 409 -38.94 24.39 15.81
N PRO A 410 -39.35 25.66 15.62
CA PRO A 410 -38.84 26.47 14.52
C PRO A 410 -37.32 26.67 14.54
N ASN A 411 -36.71 26.67 15.73
CA ASN A 411 -35.28 26.90 15.92
C ASN A 411 -34.42 25.65 15.70
N LEU A 412 -35.04 24.48 15.53
CA LEU A 412 -34.32 23.25 15.27
C LEU A 412 -33.64 23.27 13.89
N GLN A 413 -32.39 22.81 13.85
CA GLN A 413 -31.56 22.71 12.67
C GLN A 413 -30.71 21.44 12.70
N VAL A 414 -30.33 20.93 11.53
CA VAL A 414 -29.40 19.80 11.41
C VAL A 414 -27.97 20.32 11.47
N ARG A 415 -27.14 19.69 12.30
CA ARG A 415 -25.71 19.99 12.45
C ARG A 415 -24.89 18.73 12.22
N ILE A 416 -23.69 18.89 11.68
CA ILE A 416 -22.68 17.84 11.61
C ILE A 416 -21.93 17.71 12.94
N THR A 417 -21.81 16.49 13.42
CA THR A 417 -21.03 16.13 14.62
C THR A 417 -19.78 15.37 14.17
N PRO A 418 -18.58 15.90 14.45
CA PRO A 418 -17.32 15.20 14.16
C PRO A 418 -17.23 13.86 14.89
#